data_AF-A0A356AVU3-F1
#
_entry.id   AF-A0A356AVU3-F1
#
_cell.length_a   1.000
_cell.length_b   1.000
_cell.length_c   1.000
_cell.angle_alpha   90.00
_cell.angle_beta   90.00
_cell.angle_gamma   90.00
#
_symmetry.space_group_name_H-M   'P 1'
#
loop_
_entity.id
_entity.type
_entity.pdbx_description
1 polymer ?
#
loop_
_entity_poly.entity_id
_entity_poly.type
_entity_poly.pdbx_seq_one_letter_code
_entity_poly.pdbx_strand_id
1 'polypeptide(L)'
;IIGMDDIRKTESINKIHNDVHILMRENKVDETITMLRNALKLYPNSFLGELAETLAVKGTQNNDVTIMKEAVTLYERCINSNKISMKGKSTTTVHMIFLNLKLGMIDKANELVKSLPHFWESREVLIPEVYCGDEYVEELKKSIIKALVFFCGKIQNLQSRKYGEIPSYFQLGVDFNPTKSVAEILDTINDLFNNRY
;
A
#
# COMPACT_ATOMS: atom_id res chain seq x y z
N ILE A 1 -21.09 -0.79 30.15
CA ILE A 1 -20.79 0.61 30.52
C ILE A 1 -19.31 0.81 30.25
N ILE A 2 -18.94 1.69 29.32
CA ILE A 2 -17.53 2.04 29.08
C ILE A 2 -17.08 2.87 30.29
N GLY A 3 -15.96 2.50 30.92
CA GLY A 3 -15.46 3.17 32.12
C GLY A 3 -14.90 4.56 31.80
N MET A 4 -14.94 5.48 32.78
CA MET A 4 -14.37 6.84 32.63
C MET A 4 -12.88 6.81 32.24
N ASP A 5 -12.15 5.77 32.65
CA ASP A 5 -10.74 5.57 32.29
C ASP A 5 -10.55 5.17 30.82
N ASP A 6 -11.48 4.40 30.24
CA ASP A 6 -11.46 4.04 28.81
C ASP A 6 -11.75 5.26 27.92
N ILE A 7 -12.61 6.16 28.39
CA ILE A 7 -12.91 7.43 27.71
C ILE A 7 -11.65 8.32 27.70
N ARG A 8 -11.05 8.55 28.86
CA ARG A 8 -9.82 9.36 28.99
C ARG A 8 -8.66 8.80 28.17
N LYS A 9 -8.53 7.47 28.12
CA LYS A 9 -7.53 6.80 27.29
C LYS A 9 -7.77 7.06 25.80
N THR A 10 -9.02 6.92 25.34
CA THR A 10 -9.40 7.20 23.96
C THR A 10 -9.13 8.66 23.58
N GLU A 11 -9.52 9.60 24.43
CA GLU A 11 -9.25 11.04 24.22
C GLU A 11 -7.75 11.34 24.14
N SER A 12 -6.95 10.73 25.01
CA SER A 12 -5.49 10.88 25.00
C SER A 12 -4.86 10.34 23.72
N ILE A 13 -5.30 9.16 23.27
CA ILE A 13 -4.85 8.56 22.01
C ILE A 13 -5.22 9.45 20.82
N ASN A 14 -6.46 9.93 20.75
CA ASN A 14 -6.93 10.81 19.68
C ASN A 14 -6.14 12.12 19.63
N LYS A 15 -5.84 12.70 20.80
CA LYS A 15 -4.99 13.90 20.87
C LYS A 15 -3.60 13.64 20.29
N ILE A 16 -2.96 12.53 20.66
CA ILE A 16 -1.64 12.17 20.12
C ILE A 16 -1.68 11.99 18.60
N HIS A 17 -2.70 11.33 18.04
CA HIS A 17 -2.83 11.21 16.58
C HIS A 17 -2.93 12.58 15.89
N ASN A 18 -3.71 13.50 16.46
CA ASN A 18 -3.85 14.86 15.91
C ASN A 18 -2.52 15.63 15.98
N ASP A 19 -1.81 15.57 17.12
CA ASP A 19 -0.54 16.25 17.31
C ASP A 19 0.53 15.70 16.34
N VAL A 20 0.59 14.38 16.17
CA VAL A 20 1.45 13.72 15.18
C VAL A 20 1.16 14.21 13.77
N HIS A 21 -0.11 14.31 13.38
CA HIS A 21 -0.49 14.80 12.06
C HIS A 21 -0.06 16.25 11.82
N ILE A 22 -0.20 17.12 12.84
CA ILE A 22 0.26 18.51 12.78
C ILE A 22 1.79 18.58 12.63
N LEU A 23 2.53 17.85 13.46
CA LEU A 23 3.99 17.84 13.42
C LEU A 23 4.53 17.33 12.07
N MET A 24 3.92 16.26 11.53
CA MET A 24 4.32 15.73 10.23
C MET A 24 4.01 16.70 9.08
N ARG A 25 2.87 17.41 9.13
CA ARG A 25 2.56 18.47 8.17
C ARG A 25 3.56 19.63 8.22
N GLU A 26 4.10 19.92 9.40
CA GLU A 26 5.17 20.91 9.62
C GLU A 26 6.58 20.37 9.37
N ASN A 27 6.70 19.13 8.86
CA ASN A 27 7.97 18.43 8.61
C ASN A 27 8.88 18.30 9.86
N LYS A 28 8.29 18.29 11.06
CA LYS A 28 8.98 18.13 12.35
C LYS A 28 9.21 16.66 12.69
N VAL A 29 9.90 15.95 11.79
CA VAL A 29 10.05 14.49 11.82
C VAL A 29 10.67 13.98 13.14
N ASP A 30 11.70 14.65 13.66
CA ASP A 30 12.37 14.25 14.90
C ASP A 30 11.52 14.44 16.15
N GLU A 31 10.73 15.51 16.19
CA GLU A 31 9.78 15.77 17.26
C GLU A 31 8.67 14.71 17.26
N THR A 32 8.16 14.36 16.06
CA THR A 32 7.18 13.29 15.88
C THR A 32 7.71 11.94 16.38
N ILE A 33 8.94 11.56 16.01
CA ILE A 33 9.56 10.31 16.50
C ILE A 33 9.63 10.29 18.02
N THR A 34 10.08 11.39 18.62
CA THR A 34 10.21 11.51 20.09
C THR A 34 8.85 11.37 20.77
N MET A 35 7.83 12.05 20.24
CA MET A 35 6.45 11.98 20.74
C MET A 35 5.90 10.55 20.65
N LEU A 36 6.02 9.89 19.49
CA LEU A 36 5.52 8.53 19.26
C LEU A 36 6.23 7.49 20.14
N ARG A 37 7.55 7.60 20.33
CA ARG A 37 8.29 6.74 21.25
C ARG A 37 7.81 6.90 22.69
N ASN A 38 7.54 8.12 23.13
CA ASN A 38 6.98 8.36 24.46
C ASN A 38 5.55 7.84 24.57
N ALA A 39 4.73 8.01 23.54
CA ALA A 39 3.38 7.46 23.48
C ALA A 39 3.37 5.93 23.57
N LEU A 40 4.30 5.24 22.91
CA LEU A 40 4.43 3.77 22.98
C LEU A 40 4.83 3.27 24.38
N LYS A 41 5.47 4.08 25.24
CA LYS A 41 5.70 3.68 26.63
C LYS A 41 4.39 3.58 27.42
N LEU A 42 3.41 4.41 27.08
CA LEU A 42 2.09 4.46 27.72
C LEU A 42 1.08 3.53 27.04
N TYR A 43 1.19 3.39 25.72
CA TYR A 43 0.28 2.65 24.85
C TYR A 43 1.06 1.75 23.88
N PRO A 44 1.62 0.61 24.34
CA PRO A 44 2.65 -0.17 23.63
C PRO A 44 2.31 -0.70 22.22
N ASN A 45 1.06 -0.62 21.80
CA ASN A 45 0.58 -1.13 20.51
C ASN A 45 -0.20 -0.10 19.67
N SER A 46 -0.44 1.10 20.18
CA SER A 46 -1.37 2.05 19.53
C SER A 46 -0.72 2.91 18.45
N PHE A 47 0.62 2.98 18.40
CA PHE A 47 1.36 3.93 17.55
C PHE A 47 2.51 3.28 16.76
N LEU A 48 2.47 1.94 16.63
CA LEU A 48 3.55 1.20 15.97
C LEU A 48 3.63 1.55 14.48
N GLY A 49 2.48 1.68 13.81
CA GLY A 49 2.41 2.03 12.40
C GLY A 49 2.91 3.45 12.13
N GLU A 50 2.44 4.42 12.91
CA GLU A 50 2.81 5.83 12.80
C GLU A 50 4.31 6.03 13.07
N LEU A 51 4.86 5.34 14.08
CA LEU A 51 6.30 5.41 14.35
C LEU A 51 7.10 4.78 13.20
N ALA A 52 6.66 3.62 12.70
CA ALA A 52 7.31 2.97 11.57
C ALA A 52 7.30 3.86 10.31
N GLU A 53 6.18 4.51 10.00
CA GLU A 53 6.04 5.43 8.88
C GLU A 53 6.94 6.66 9.03
N THR A 54 6.95 7.27 10.21
CA THR A 54 7.80 8.43 10.49
C THR A 54 9.29 8.08 10.38
N LEU A 55 9.69 6.91 10.90
CA LEU A 55 11.05 6.40 10.75
C LEU A 55 11.38 6.05 9.29
N ALA A 56 10.45 5.48 8.54
CA ALA A 56 10.63 5.20 7.12
C ALA A 56 10.91 6.48 6.34
N VAL A 57 10.16 7.56 6.59
CA VAL A 57 10.39 8.88 6.01
C VAL A 57 11.79 9.39 6.36
N LYS A 58 12.15 9.43 7.65
CA LYS A 58 13.49 9.89 8.08
C LYS A 58 14.62 9.07 7.48
N GLY A 59 14.49 7.74 7.56
CA GLY A 59 15.50 6.79 7.10
C GLY A 59 15.72 6.88 5.59
N THR A 60 14.66 7.04 4.81
CA THR A 60 14.77 7.21 3.35
C THR A 60 15.33 8.58 2.97
N GLN A 61 14.91 9.66 3.63
CA GLN A 61 15.43 11.02 3.39
C GLN A 61 16.94 11.11 3.67
N ASN A 62 17.40 10.48 4.75
CA ASN A 62 18.80 10.54 5.17
C ASN A 62 19.63 9.36 4.65
N ASN A 63 19.02 8.44 3.90
CA ASN A 63 19.63 7.16 3.51
C ASN A 63 20.22 6.37 4.71
N ASP A 64 19.57 6.45 5.87
CA ASP A 64 19.99 5.82 7.12
C ASP A 64 19.44 4.40 7.21
N VAL A 65 20.32 3.43 6.96
CA VAL A 65 20.03 2.00 7.00
C VAL A 65 19.53 1.53 8.38
N THR A 66 20.04 2.12 9.46
CA THR A 66 19.66 1.70 10.82
C THR A 66 18.22 2.10 11.11
N ILE A 67 17.85 3.34 10.76
CA ILE A 67 16.49 3.84 10.91
C ILE A 67 15.52 3.08 10.00
N MET A 68 15.90 2.80 8.75
CA MET A 68 15.07 2.01 7.84
C MET A 68 14.82 0.59 8.35
N LYS A 69 15.84 -0.08 8.92
CA LYS A 69 15.67 -1.41 9.54
C LYS A 69 14.75 -1.37 10.75
N GLU A 70 14.85 -0.33 11.58
CA GLU A 70 13.92 -0.16 12.70
C GLU A 70 12.47 0.00 12.23
N ALA A 71 12.24 0.80 11.19
CA ALA A 71 10.92 0.97 10.58
C ALA A 71 10.34 -0.37 10.10
N VAL A 72 11.14 -1.20 9.42
CA VAL A 72 10.74 -2.54 8.97
C VAL A 72 10.33 -3.42 10.16
N THR A 73 11.13 -3.48 11.24
CA THR A 73 10.79 -4.26 12.44
C THR A 73 9.48 -3.80 13.09
N LEU A 74 9.22 -2.50 13.11
CA LEU A 74 7.98 -1.96 13.66
C LEU A 74 6.77 -2.28 12.77
N TYR A 75 6.92 -2.23 11.44
CA TYR A 75 5.88 -2.67 10.52
C TYR A 75 5.57 -4.16 10.64
N GLU A 76 6.57 -5.02 10.78
CA GLU A 76 6.38 -6.46 11.04
C GLU A 76 5.58 -6.68 12.33
N ARG A 77 5.92 -5.97 13.40
CA ARG A 77 5.16 -6.00 14.67
C ARG A 77 3.72 -5.51 14.48
N CYS A 78 3.51 -4.50 13.66
CA CYS A 78 2.19 -3.96 13.36
C CYS A 78 1.32 -4.98 12.61
N ILE A 79 1.86 -5.61 11.55
CA ILE A 79 1.16 -6.65 10.78
C ILE A 79 0.84 -7.88 11.64
N ASN A 80 1.74 -8.27 12.54
CA ASN A 80 1.55 -9.41 13.43
C ASN A 80 0.58 -9.11 14.59
N SER A 81 0.13 -7.86 14.74
CA SER A 81 -0.91 -7.52 15.70
C SER A 81 -2.29 -7.92 15.15
N ASN A 82 -3.10 -8.63 15.94
CA ASN A 82 -4.48 -9.01 15.56
C ASN A 82 -5.46 -7.82 15.49
N LYS A 83 -4.96 -6.58 15.38
CA LYS A 83 -5.73 -5.34 15.47
C LYS A 83 -5.72 -4.53 14.16
N ILE A 84 -4.93 -4.93 13.17
CA ILE A 84 -4.84 -4.23 11.89
C ILE A 84 -5.93 -4.74 10.93
N SER A 85 -6.58 -3.81 10.22
CA SER A 85 -7.51 -4.17 9.15
C SER A 85 -6.77 -4.75 7.95
N MET A 86 -7.46 -5.46 7.05
CA MET A 86 -6.86 -5.95 5.81
C MET A 86 -6.23 -4.81 4.99
N LYS A 87 -6.93 -3.70 4.85
CA LYS A 87 -6.43 -2.50 4.16
C LYS A 87 -5.17 -1.94 4.83
N GLY A 88 -5.17 -1.85 6.16
CA GLY A 88 -3.99 -1.43 6.92
C GLY A 88 -2.82 -2.38 6.69
N LYS A 89 -3.07 -3.70 6.72
CA LYS A 89 -2.05 -4.72 6.46
C LYS A 89 -1.44 -4.57 5.07
N SER A 90 -2.25 -4.44 4.03
CA SER A 90 -1.75 -4.21 2.67
C SER A 90 -0.92 -2.94 2.56
N THR A 91 -1.41 -1.82 3.10
CA THR A 91 -0.71 -0.53 3.07
C THR A 91 0.66 -0.63 3.77
N THR A 92 0.69 -1.28 4.94
CA THR A 92 1.94 -1.56 5.66
C THR A 92 2.88 -2.46 4.85
N THR A 93 2.37 -3.51 4.20
CA THR A 93 3.15 -4.38 3.30
C THR A 93 3.77 -3.57 2.16
N VAL A 94 3.04 -2.64 1.54
CA VAL A 94 3.58 -1.76 0.48
C VAL A 94 4.75 -0.91 0.99
N HIS A 95 4.65 -0.30 2.17
CA HIS A 95 5.77 0.44 2.75
C HIS A 95 7.00 -0.45 2.99
N MET A 96 6.77 -1.67 3.49
CA MET A 96 7.85 -2.63 3.70
C MET A 96 8.51 -3.05 2.38
N ILE A 97 7.76 -3.20 1.28
CA ILE A 97 8.32 -3.53 -0.05
C ILE A 97 9.36 -2.48 -0.43
N PHE A 98 8.99 -1.20 -0.43
CA PHE A 98 9.91 -0.13 -0.82
C PHE A 98 11.11 0.01 0.13
N LEU A 99 10.91 -0.15 1.44
CA LEU A 99 12.04 -0.15 2.39
C LEU A 99 13.00 -1.32 2.14
N ASN A 100 12.49 -2.53 1.89
CA ASN A 100 13.33 -3.68 1.59
C ASN A 100 14.10 -3.50 0.29
N LEU A 101 13.49 -2.93 -0.76
CA LEU A 101 14.18 -2.57 -2.00
C LEU A 101 15.31 -1.57 -1.74
N LYS A 102 15.07 -0.51 -0.96
CA LYS A 102 16.10 0.48 -0.57
C LYS A 102 17.23 -0.15 0.25
N LEU A 103 16.93 -1.16 1.05
CA LEU A 103 17.90 -1.91 1.85
C LEU A 103 18.62 -3.02 1.05
N GLY A 104 18.31 -3.19 -0.24
CA GLY A 104 18.87 -4.25 -1.09
C GLY A 104 18.33 -5.66 -0.80
N MET A 105 17.26 -5.78 -0.02
CA MET A 105 16.61 -7.05 0.35
C MET A 105 15.56 -7.44 -0.68
N ILE A 106 16.01 -7.69 -1.92
CA ILE A 106 15.13 -7.91 -3.08
C ILE A 106 14.24 -9.14 -2.90
N ASP A 107 14.78 -10.26 -2.40
CA ASP A 107 14.01 -11.48 -2.15
C ASP A 107 12.85 -11.23 -1.19
N LYS A 108 13.10 -10.43 -0.14
CA LYS A 108 12.08 -10.07 0.84
C LYS A 108 11.00 -9.18 0.24
N ALA A 109 11.39 -8.21 -0.58
CA ALA A 109 10.45 -7.38 -1.31
C ALA A 109 9.56 -8.23 -2.24
N ASN A 110 10.14 -9.21 -2.94
CA ASN A 110 9.42 -10.12 -3.82
C ASN A 110 8.41 -11.01 -3.06
N GLU A 111 8.80 -11.57 -1.91
CA GLU A 111 7.87 -12.29 -1.02
C GLU A 111 6.68 -11.41 -0.60
N LEU A 112 6.96 -10.16 -0.21
CA LEU A 112 5.94 -9.23 0.24
C LEU A 112 4.98 -8.85 -0.89
N VAL A 113 5.48 -8.58 -2.10
CA VAL A 113 4.64 -8.30 -3.28
C VAL A 113 3.72 -9.48 -3.57
N LYS A 114 4.24 -10.71 -3.55
CA LYS A 114 3.45 -11.94 -3.76
C LYS A 114 2.39 -12.17 -2.68
N SER A 115 2.60 -11.65 -1.48
CA SER A 115 1.65 -11.73 -0.37
C SER A 115 0.44 -10.80 -0.51
N LEU A 116 0.50 -9.79 -1.39
CA LEU A 116 -0.63 -8.89 -1.63
C LEU A 116 -1.77 -9.62 -2.35
N PRO A 117 -3.04 -9.40 -1.96
CA PRO A 117 -4.14 -10.25 -2.41
C PRO A 117 -4.53 -10.05 -3.87
N HIS A 118 -4.47 -8.81 -4.39
CA HIS A 118 -4.92 -8.45 -5.73
C HIS A 118 -4.67 -6.97 -6.06
N PHE A 119 -5.10 -6.56 -7.26
CA PHE A 119 -4.94 -5.23 -7.84
C PHE A 119 -5.43 -4.07 -6.97
N TRP A 120 -6.50 -4.23 -6.18
CA TRP A 120 -6.96 -3.18 -5.25
C TRP A 120 -5.98 -2.86 -4.13
N GLU A 121 -5.14 -3.84 -3.79
CA GLU A 121 -4.06 -3.71 -2.82
C GLU A 121 -2.71 -3.58 -3.55
N SER A 122 -2.77 -3.12 -4.81
CA SER A 122 -1.64 -2.74 -5.66
C SER A 122 -0.67 -3.85 -6.04
N ARG A 123 -1.02 -5.14 -5.90
CA ARG A 123 -0.08 -6.24 -6.25
C ARG A 123 0.50 -6.08 -7.65
N GLU A 124 -0.36 -6.05 -8.67
CA GLU A 124 0.07 -5.99 -10.07
C GLU A 124 0.74 -4.65 -10.40
N VAL A 125 0.49 -3.59 -9.62
CA VAL A 125 1.20 -2.32 -9.78
C VAL A 125 2.63 -2.39 -9.23
N LEU A 126 2.86 -3.22 -8.21
CA LEU A 126 4.12 -3.31 -7.49
C LEU A 126 5.04 -4.44 -7.95
N ILE A 127 4.54 -5.44 -8.70
CA ILE A 127 5.37 -6.51 -9.28
C ILE A 127 6.59 -5.98 -10.03
N PRO A 128 6.49 -4.97 -10.93
CA PRO A 128 7.65 -4.51 -11.67
C PRO A 128 8.77 -3.96 -10.76
N GLU A 129 8.41 -3.35 -9.63
CA GLU A 129 9.35 -2.64 -8.75
C GLU A 129 10.41 -3.55 -8.11
N VAL A 130 10.22 -4.88 -8.12
CA VAL A 130 11.22 -5.83 -7.60
C VAL A 130 12.23 -6.30 -8.66
N TYR A 131 12.09 -5.85 -9.91
CA TYR A 131 12.96 -6.17 -11.04
C TYR A 131 13.77 -4.96 -11.48
N CYS A 132 14.80 -5.18 -12.32
CA CYS A 132 15.60 -4.12 -12.92
C CYS A 132 15.92 -4.41 -14.40
N GLY A 133 16.35 -3.38 -15.14
CA GLY A 133 16.75 -3.52 -16.55
C GLY A 133 15.62 -4.04 -17.44
N ASP A 134 15.94 -5.00 -18.32
CA ASP A 134 14.98 -5.55 -19.28
C ASP A 134 13.84 -6.31 -18.59
N GLU A 135 14.11 -6.99 -17.47
CA GLU A 135 13.08 -7.71 -16.71
C GLU A 135 12.04 -6.75 -16.12
N TYR A 136 12.47 -5.57 -15.64
CA TYR A 136 11.56 -4.51 -15.20
C TYR A 136 10.61 -4.09 -16.32
N VAL A 137 11.15 -3.88 -17.53
CA VAL A 137 10.35 -3.46 -18.69
C VAL A 137 9.31 -4.51 -19.06
N GLU A 138 9.68 -5.79 -19.04
CA GLU A 138 8.76 -6.88 -19.35
C GLU A 138 7.64 -7.03 -18.30
N GLU A 139 7.98 -6.95 -17.01
CA GLU A 139 6.98 -7.00 -15.94
C GLU A 139 6.08 -5.76 -15.92
N LEU A 140 6.63 -4.58 -16.24
CA LEU A 140 5.85 -3.36 -16.38
C LEU A 140 4.84 -3.46 -17.53
N LYS A 141 5.24 -4.00 -18.69
CA LYS A 141 4.31 -4.25 -19.81
C LYS A 141 3.17 -5.17 -19.37
N LYS A 142 3.46 -6.29 -18.69
CA LYS A 142 2.44 -7.21 -18.17
C LYS A 142 1.48 -6.49 -17.22
N SER A 143 2.02 -5.67 -16.32
CA SER A 143 1.25 -4.91 -15.33
C SER A 143 0.33 -3.88 -15.98
N ILE A 144 0.82 -3.15 -16.98
CA ILE A 144 0.03 -2.19 -17.77
C ILE A 144 -1.08 -2.93 -18.52
N ILE A 145 -0.77 -4.03 -19.21
CA ILE A 145 -1.79 -4.84 -19.91
C ILE A 145 -2.88 -5.30 -18.94
N LYS A 146 -2.50 -5.75 -17.74
CA LYS A 146 -3.45 -6.18 -16.72
C LYS A 146 -4.40 -5.03 -16.32
N ALA A 147 -3.86 -3.84 -16.12
CA ALA A 147 -4.64 -2.63 -15.82
C ALA A 147 -5.55 -2.20 -16.99
N LEU A 148 -5.07 -2.30 -18.23
CA LEU A 148 -5.88 -1.94 -19.40
C LEU A 148 -7.05 -2.91 -19.61
N VAL A 149 -6.84 -4.22 -19.45
CA VAL A 149 -7.93 -5.20 -19.51
C VAL A 149 -8.96 -4.96 -18.41
N PHE A 150 -8.50 -4.60 -17.20
CA PHE A 150 -9.39 -4.17 -16.13
C PHE A 150 -10.31 -3.03 -16.58
N PHE A 151 -9.75 -1.98 -17.17
CA PHE A 151 -10.53 -0.85 -17.68
C PHE A 151 -11.44 -1.22 -18.86
N CYS A 152 -10.96 -2.01 -19.82
CA CYS A 152 -11.78 -2.48 -20.94
C CYS A 152 -13.01 -3.27 -20.47
N GLY A 153 -12.86 -4.15 -19.47
CA GLY A 153 -14.00 -4.86 -18.91
C GLY A 153 -15.05 -3.91 -18.31
N LYS A 154 -14.62 -2.80 -17.72
CA LYS A 154 -15.54 -1.75 -17.24
C LYS A 154 -16.24 -1.02 -18.38
N ILE A 155 -15.53 -0.73 -19.47
CA ILE A 155 -16.09 -0.06 -20.66
C ILE A 155 -17.14 -0.93 -21.32
N GLN A 156 -16.85 -2.22 -21.53
CA GLN A 156 -17.76 -3.16 -22.17
C GLN A 156 -19.09 -3.32 -21.41
N ASN A 157 -19.04 -3.17 -20.09
CA ASN A 157 -20.23 -3.28 -19.26
C ASN A 157 -21.04 -1.97 -19.16
N LEU A 158 -20.65 -0.87 -19.81
CA LEU A 158 -21.32 0.43 -19.69
C LEU A 158 -22.80 0.38 -20.07
N GLN A 159 -23.12 -0.17 -21.24
CA GLN A 159 -24.48 -0.15 -21.78
C GLN A 159 -25.47 -1.01 -20.98
N SER A 160 -24.99 -2.09 -20.37
CA SER A 160 -25.79 -3.01 -19.55
C SER A 160 -25.73 -2.71 -18.05
N ARG A 161 -25.03 -1.63 -17.64
CA ARG A 161 -24.74 -1.37 -16.23
C ARG A 161 -25.96 -0.91 -15.46
N LYS A 162 -26.57 -1.82 -14.71
CA LYS A 162 -27.57 -1.48 -13.69
C LYS A 162 -26.95 -1.25 -12.31
N TYR A 163 -25.90 -1.98 -11.97
CA TYR A 163 -25.16 -1.91 -10.69
C TYR A 163 -23.65 -2.07 -10.93
N GLY A 164 -22.82 -1.87 -9.91
CA GLY A 164 -21.41 -2.27 -9.96
C GLY A 164 -21.30 -3.78 -9.79
N GLU A 165 -20.72 -4.47 -10.77
CA GLU A 165 -20.37 -5.88 -10.64
C GLU A 165 -18.97 -6.01 -10.05
N ILE A 166 -18.70 -7.10 -9.32
CA ILE A 166 -17.34 -7.48 -8.92
C ILE A 166 -16.72 -8.17 -10.14
N PRO A 167 -15.68 -7.58 -10.76
CA PRO A 167 -15.11 -8.22 -11.93
C PRO A 167 -14.49 -9.59 -11.64
N SER A 168 -14.73 -10.55 -12.53
CA SER A 168 -14.31 -11.95 -12.37
C SER A 168 -12.80 -12.15 -12.30
N TYR A 169 -12.02 -11.27 -12.92
CA TYR A 169 -10.55 -11.29 -12.87
C TYR A 169 -9.97 -10.81 -11.51
N PHE A 170 -10.81 -10.42 -10.54
CA PHE A 170 -10.37 -10.11 -9.18
C PHE A 170 -10.06 -11.32 -8.31
N GLN A 171 -10.61 -12.48 -8.68
CA GLN A 171 -10.40 -13.69 -7.90
C GLN A 171 -9.07 -14.32 -8.30
N LEU A 172 -8.10 -14.24 -7.38
CA LEU A 172 -7.03 -15.23 -7.16
C LEU A 172 -5.67 -15.06 -7.86
N GLY A 173 -5.27 -13.86 -8.28
CA GLY A 173 -3.92 -13.70 -8.88
C GLY A 173 -3.66 -14.65 -10.04
N VAL A 174 -4.75 -14.97 -10.74
CA VAL A 174 -4.74 -15.84 -11.89
C VAL A 174 -4.06 -15.05 -12.98
N ASP A 175 -2.98 -15.61 -13.51
CA ASP A 175 -2.47 -15.17 -14.79
C ASP A 175 -3.60 -15.31 -15.80
N PHE A 176 -4.13 -14.17 -16.23
CA PHE A 176 -5.06 -14.13 -17.32
C PHE A 176 -4.32 -13.73 -18.57
N ASN A 177 -4.56 -14.48 -19.64
CA ASN A 177 -4.11 -14.07 -20.95
C ASN A 177 -5.14 -13.10 -21.53
N PRO A 178 -4.73 -11.91 -21.97
CA PRO A 178 -5.64 -11.00 -22.64
C PRO A 178 -6.22 -11.70 -23.88
N THR A 179 -7.53 -11.68 -24.03
CA THR A 179 -8.23 -12.26 -25.19
C THR A 179 -8.22 -11.33 -26.41
N LYS A 180 -7.76 -10.09 -26.23
CA LYS A 180 -7.61 -9.04 -27.23
C LYS A 180 -6.16 -8.60 -27.32
N SER A 181 -5.73 -8.18 -28.51
CA SER A 181 -4.44 -7.51 -28.70
C SER A 181 -4.40 -6.15 -27.99
N VAL A 182 -3.19 -5.63 -27.74
CA VAL A 182 -3.01 -4.29 -27.14
C VAL A 182 -3.64 -3.21 -28.01
N ALA A 183 -3.58 -3.32 -29.34
CA ALA A 183 -4.21 -2.38 -30.25
C ALA A 183 -5.74 -2.33 -30.05
N GLU A 184 -6.40 -3.49 -30.04
CA GLU A 184 -7.86 -3.57 -29.82
C GLU A 184 -8.28 -3.05 -28.44
N ILE A 185 -7.44 -3.25 -27.41
CA ILE A 185 -7.65 -2.70 -26.07
C ILE A 185 -7.59 -1.17 -26.10
N LEU A 186 -6.56 -0.60 -26.73
CA LEU A 186 -6.40 0.84 -26.85
C LEU A 186 -7.53 1.47 -27.68
N ASP A 187 -7.98 0.81 -28.75
CA ASP A 187 -9.12 1.25 -29.55
C ASP A 187 -10.40 1.31 -28.71
N THR A 188 -10.66 0.27 -27.91
CA THR A 188 -11.83 0.25 -26.99
C THR A 188 -11.80 1.43 -26.01
N ILE A 189 -10.63 1.76 -25.47
CA ILE A 189 -10.45 2.90 -24.55
C ILE A 189 -10.61 4.22 -25.30
N ASN A 190 -10.05 4.33 -26.51
CA ASN A 190 -10.18 5.51 -27.34
C ASN A 190 -11.63 5.78 -27.76
N ASP A 191 -12.40 4.73 -28.07
CA ASP A 191 -13.82 4.83 -28.40
C ASP A 191 -14.64 5.37 -27.22
N LEU A 192 -14.32 4.98 -25.98
CA LEU A 192 -14.93 5.57 -24.78
C LEU A 192 -14.76 7.10 -24.77
N PHE A 193 -13.52 7.58 -24.89
CA PHE A 193 -13.24 9.01 -24.79
C PHE A 193 -13.76 9.82 -25.98
N ASN A 194 -14.01 9.17 -27.11
CA ASN A 194 -14.58 9.79 -28.31
C ASN A 194 -16.10 9.58 -28.45
N ASN A 195 -16.78 9.01 -27.44
CA ASN A 195 -18.22 8.73 -27.46
C ASN A 195 -18.67 7.81 -28.62
N ARG A 196 -17.88 6.77 -28.90
CA ARG A 196 -18.13 5.76 -29.94
C ARG A 196 -18.45 4.38 -29.35
N TYR A 197 -19.23 4.33 -28.27
CA TYR A 197 -19.46 3.12 -27.47
C TYR A 197 -20.94 2.79 -27.28
#